data_AF-A0A7Z1AUT2-F1
#
_entry.id   AF-A0A7Z1AUT2-F1
#
_cell.length_a   1.000
_cell.length_b   1.000
_cell.length_c   1.000
_cell.angle_alpha   90.00
_cell.angle_beta   90.00
_cell.angle_gamma   90.00
#
_symmetry.space_group_name_H-M   'P 1'
#
loop_
_entity.id
_entity.type
_entity.pdbx_description
1 polymer ?
#
loop_
_entity_poly.entity_id
_entity_poly.type
_entity_poly.pdbx_seq_one_letter_code
_entity_poly.pdbx_strand_id
1 'polypeptide(L)'
;MTEERPTAAQRAQELLARLADSPLGAGLRDENQRRRAVFDLLATSDTPVVRELGHELGAGNIGVRASSDVPAYREVLDSGLRRLAALDLDAVTTRIEQAMAAVPPSVQPSEPPPQPPVDDDEEFQRPIMRDYRN
;
A
#
# COMPACT_ATOMS: atom_id res chain seq x y z
N MET A 1 -19.80 34.67 -16.84
CA MET A 1 -18.63 33.90 -16.40
C MET A 1 -18.92 32.45 -16.75
N THR A 2 -18.28 31.93 -17.80
CA THR A 2 -18.48 30.55 -18.23
C THR A 2 -17.42 29.72 -17.54
N GLU A 3 -17.80 28.92 -16.54
CA GLU A 3 -16.90 27.96 -15.93
C GLU A 3 -16.60 26.87 -16.97
N GLU A 4 -15.41 26.92 -17.57
CA GLU A 4 -14.93 25.82 -18.40
C GLU A 4 -14.79 24.58 -17.52
N ARG A 5 -15.59 23.55 -17.80
CA ARG A 5 -15.45 22.27 -17.11
C ARG A 5 -14.08 21.67 -17.44
N PRO A 6 -13.34 21.17 -16.44
CA PRO A 6 -12.04 20.56 -16.67
C PRO A 6 -12.18 19.32 -17.56
N THR A 7 -11.25 19.18 -18.51
CA THR A 7 -11.15 18.02 -19.41
C THR A 7 -10.84 16.75 -18.61
N ALA A 8 -11.13 15.57 -19.18
CA ALA A 8 -10.79 14.28 -18.57
C ALA A 8 -9.29 14.16 -18.21
N ALA A 9 -8.42 14.66 -19.09
CA ALA A 9 -6.97 14.68 -18.85
C ALA A 9 -6.57 15.56 -17.66
N GLN A 10 -7.20 16.74 -17.52
CA GLN A 10 -6.95 17.64 -16.38
C GLN A 10 -7.44 17.03 -15.06
N ARG A 11 -8.65 16.45 -15.06
CA ARG A 11 -9.19 15.74 -13.89
C ARG A 11 -8.28 14.57 -13.47
N ALA A 12 -7.81 13.78 -14.45
CA ALA A 12 -6.88 12.69 -14.19
C ALA A 12 -5.55 13.19 -13.61
N GLN A 13 -4.99 14.30 -14.12
CA GLN A 13 -3.77 14.90 -13.57
C GLN A 13 -3.94 15.40 -12.13
N GLU A 14 -5.05 16.06 -11.82
CA GLU A 14 -5.35 16.52 -10.46
C GLU A 14 -5.49 15.35 -9.49
N LEU A 15 -6.13 14.26 -9.91
CA LEU A 15 -6.26 13.06 -9.09
C LEU A 15 -4.95 12.32 -8.92
N LEU A 16 -4.12 12.24 -9.96
CA LEU A 16 -2.77 11.70 -9.83
C LEU A 16 -1.93 12.54 -8.86
N ALA A 17 -2.03 13.87 -8.91
CA ALA A 17 -1.34 14.75 -7.96
C ALA A 17 -1.80 14.50 -6.52
N ARG A 18 -3.12 14.47 -6.28
CA ARG A 18 -3.69 14.17 -4.95
C ARG A 18 -3.33 12.77 -4.45
N LEU A 19 -3.35 11.78 -5.34
CA LEU A 19 -2.95 10.42 -5.03
C LEU A 19 -1.47 10.40 -4.61
N ALA A 20 -0.61 11.12 -5.32
CA ALA A 20 0.82 11.14 -5.08
C ALA A 20 1.18 11.61 -3.66
N ASP A 21 0.38 12.50 -3.07
CA ASP A 21 0.59 12.99 -1.69
C ASP A 21 -0.11 12.15 -0.62
N SER A 22 -0.86 11.12 -1.00
CA SER A 22 -1.52 10.20 -0.08
C SER A 22 -0.58 9.06 0.37
N PRO A 23 -0.88 8.36 1.49
CA PRO A 23 -0.18 7.13 1.87
C PRO A 23 -0.19 6.06 0.78
N LEU A 24 -1.28 5.98 0.01
CA LEU A 24 -1.37 5.11 -1.17
C LEU A 24 -0.36 5.55 -2.25
N GLY A 25 -0.22 6.85 -2.50
CA GLY A 25 0.78 7.39 -3.42
C GLY A 25 2.22 7.13 -2.99
N ALA A 26 2.51 7.24 -1.70
CA ALA A 26 3.82 6.92 -1.15
C ALA A 26 4.20 5.45 -1.40
N GLY A 27 3.27 4.52 -1.16
CA GLY A 27 3.49 3.10 -1.47
C GLY A 27 3.59 2.81 -2.97
N LEU A 28 2.87 3.58 -3.81
CA LEU A 28 2.99 3.49 -5.26
C LEU A 28 4.31 4.09 -5.80
N ARG A 29 5.00 4.97 -5.07
CA ARG A 29 6.33 5.46 -5.52
C ARG A 29 7.42 4.42 -5.30
N ASP A 30 7.29 3.56 -4.31
CA ASP A 30 8.22 2.46 -4.05
C ASP A 30 8.01 1.31 -5.07
N GLU A 31 9.01 1.09 -5.92
CA GLU A 31 9.03 0.02 -6.92
C GLU A 31 8.79 -1.36 -6.31
N ASN A 32 9.37 -1.64 -5.14
CA ASN A 32 9.24 -2.95 -4.51
C ASN A 32 7.83 -3.17 -3.96
N GLN A 33 7.26 -2.15 -3.31
CA GLN A 33 5.88 -2.21 -2.83
C GLN A 33 4.89 -2.33 -4.00
N ARG A 34 5.09 -1.58 -5.08
CA ARG A 34 4.27 -1.73 -6.29
C ARG A 34 4.32 -3.13 -6.87
N ARG A 35 5.52 -3.68 -7.08
CA ARG A 35 5.67 -5.05 -7.61
C ARG A 35 5.00 -6.05 -6.70
N ARG A 36 5.20 -5.93 -5.38
CA ARG A 36 4.56 -6.81 -4.40
C ARG A 36 3.04 -6.75 -4.50
N ALA A 37 2.46 -5.56 -4.52
CA ALA A 37 1.01 -5.37 -4.66
C ALA A 37 0.47 -5.97 -5.96
N VAL A 38 1.19 -5.84 -7.07
CA VAL A 38 0.81 -6.47 -8.35
C VAL A 38 0.83 -8.00 -8.23
N PHE A 39 1.87 -8.58 -7.63
CA PHE A 39 1.97 -10.03 -7.48
C PHE A 39 0.89 -10.59 -6.55
N ASP A 40 0.63 -9.91 -5.44
CA ASP A 40 -0.45 -10.28 -4.52
C ASP A 40 -1.82 -10.20 -5.22
N LEU A 41 -2.05 -9.17 -6.04
CA LEU A 41 -3.27 -9.07 -6.85
C LEU A 41 -3.40 -10.24 -7.84
N LEU A 42 -2.33 -10.57 -8.56
CA LEU A 42 -2.33 -11.72 -9.49
C LEU A 42 -2.64 -13.03 -8.76
N ALA A 43 -2.07 -13.24 -7.57
CA ALA A 43 -2.28 -14.42 -6.75
C ALA A 43 -3.73 -14.57 -6.24
N THR A 44 -4.52 -13.50 -6.23
CA THR A 44 -5.95 -13.55 -5.88
C THR A 44 -6.88 -13.74 -7.08
N SER A 45 -6.34 -13.93 -8.28
CA SER A 45 -7.16 -14.10 -9.49
C SER A 45 -7.99 -15.39 -9.48
N ASP A 46 -9.21 -15.30 -10.03
CA ASP A 46 -10.06 -16.46 -10.31
C ASP A 46 -9.50 -17.37 -11.42
N THR A 47 -8.61 -16.83 -12.27
CA THR A 47 -8.01 -17.60 -13.36
C THR A 47 -6.81 -18.39 -12.84
N PRO A 48 -6.80 -19.74 -12.94
CA PRO A 48 -5.74 -20.56 -12.36
C PRO A 48 -4.33 -20.18 -12.81
N VAL A 49 -4.15 -19.95 -14.12
CA VAL A 49 -2.84 -19.57 -14.70
C VAL A 49 -2.35 -18.22 -14.18
N VAL A 50 -3.25 -17.25 -13.99
CA VAL A 50 -2.92 -15.92 -13.48
C VAL A 50 -2.53 -16.00 -12.00
N ARG A 51 -3.27 -16.80 -11.23
CA ARG A 51 -2.99 -17.05 -9.81
C ARG A 51 -1.65 -17.72 -9.61
N GLU A 52 -1.36 -18.77 -10.38
CA GLU A 52 -0.08 -19.47 -10.37
C GLU A 52 1.07 -18.51 -10.69
N LEU A 53 0.94 -17.73 -11.77
CA LEU A 53 1.93 -16.69 -12.12
C LEU A 53 2.16 -15.70 -10.97
N GLY A 54 1.11 -15.27 -10.29
CA GLY A 54 1.20 -14.40 -9.12
C GLY A 54 1.96 -15.03 -7.95
N HIS A 55 1.71 -16.31 -7.67
CA HIS A 55 2.45 -17.06 -6.64
C HIS A 55 3.93 -17.22 -6.98
N GLU A 56 4.24 -17.63 -8.21
CA GLU A 56 5.63 -17.85 -8.65
C GLU A 56 6.45 -16.55 -8.65
N LEU A 57 5.86 -15.43 -9.10
CA LEU A 57 6.49 -14.11 -9.04
C LEU A 57 6.62 -13.59 -7.62
N GLY A 58 5.58 -13.76 -6.79
CA GLY A 58 5.56 -13.31 -5.39
C GLY A 58 6.51 -14.08 -4.49
N ALA A 59 6.77 -15.36 -4.80
CA ALA A 59 7.75 -16.20 -4.13
C ALA A 59 9.19 -15.96 -4.64
N GLY A 60 9.35 -15.31 -5.79
CA GLY A 60 10.65 -15.11 -6.43
C GLY A 60 11.22 -16.36 -7.11
N ASN A 61 10.39 -17.39 -7.32
CA ASN A 61 10.77 -18.62 -8.02
C ASN A 61 11.10 -18.35 -9.49
N ILE A 62 10.38 -17.39 -10.09
CA ILE A 62 10.63 -16.90 -11.44
C ILE A 62 10.71 -15.37 -11.44
N GLY A 63 11.53 -14.81 -12.34
CA GLY A 63 11.55 -13.38 -12.62
C GLY A 63 10.52 -13.00 -13.70
N VAL A 64 10.14 -11.71 -13.75
CA VAL A 64 9.20 -11.18 -14.76
C VAL A 64 9.69 -11.39 -16.20
N ARG A 65 11.01 -11.39 -16.44
CA ARG A 65 11.54 -11.74 -17.78
C ARG A 65 11.38 -13.23 -18.05
N ALA A 66 11.73 -14.07 -17.08
CA ALA A 66 11.65 -15.53 -17.22
C ALA A 66 10.20 -16.02 -17.39
N SER A 67 9.21 -15.30 -16.85
CA SER A 67 7.81 -15.67 -17.06
C SER A 67 7.36 -15.53 -18.52
N SER A 68 8.00 -14.69 -19.33
CA SER A 68 7.69 -14.57 -20.77
C SER A 68 8.17 -15.77 -21.59
N ASP A 69 9.08 -16.58 -21.05
CA ASP A 69 9.58 -17.81 -21.69
C ASP A 69 8.57 -18.98 -21.54
N VAL A 70 7.62 -18.86 -20.61
CA VAL A 70 6.54 -19.83 -20.42
C VAL A 70 5.35 -19.45 -21.31
N PRO A 71 4.96 -20.27 -22.30
CA PRO A 71 3.91 -19.90 -23.27
C PRO A 71 2.59 -19.47 -22.62
N ALA A 72 2.14 -20.20 -21.59
CA ALA A 72 0.89 -19.90 -20.89
C ALA A 72 0.93 -18.54 -20.16
N TYR A 73 2.06 -18.19 -19.55
CA TYR A 73 2.22 -16.91 -18.87
C TYR A 73 2.37 -15.76 -19.87
N ARG A 74 3.03 -16.00 -21.01
CA ARG A 74 3.13 -15.01 -22.10
C ARG A 74 1.76 -14.60 -22.61
N GLU A 75 0.85 -15.55 -22.83
CA GLU A 75 -0.52 -15.25 -23.28
C GLU A 75 -1.29 -14.40 -22.25
N VAL A 76 -1.12 -14.69 -20.95
CA VAL A 76 -1.69 -13.89 -19.87
C VAL A 76 -1.14 -12.46 -19.89
N LEU A 77 0.18 -12.31 -20.01
CA LEU A 77 0.84 -11.00 -20.07
C LEU A 77 0.40 -10.20 -21.30
N ASP A 78 0.37 -10.82 -22.47
CA ASP A 78 -0.08 -10.19 -23.72
C ASP A 78 -1.54 -9.75 -23.65
N SER A 79 -2.41 -10.58 -23.08
CA SER A 79 -3.82 -10.25 -22.84
C SER A 79 -3.95 -9.07 -21.88
N GLY A 80 -3.15 -9.04 -20.82
CA GLY A 80 -3.08 -7.92 -19.88
C GLY A 80 -2.64 -6.62 -20.54
N LEU A 81 -1.59 -6.66 -21.37
CA LEU A 81 -1.10 -5.50 -22.12
C LEU A 81 -2.14 -4.94 -23.09
N ARG A 82 -2.88 -5.82 -23.79
CA ARG A 82 -3.98 -5.38 -24.67
C ARG A 82 -5.11 -4.71 -23.89
N ARG A 83 -5.43 -5.20 -22.69
CA ARG A 83 -6.44 -4.57 -21.81
C ARG A 83 -5.98 -3.21 -21.30
N LEU A 84 -4.69 -3.05 -20.99
CA LEU A 84 -4.10 -1.75 -20.64
C LEU A 84 -4.18 -0.76 -21.80
N ALA A 85 -3.99 -1.20 -23.04
CA ALA A 85 -4.15 -0.35 -24.22
C ALA A 85 -5.61 0.09 -24.43
N ALA A 86 -6.58 -0.68 -23.93
CA ALA A 86 -8.01 -0.39 -24.02
C ALA A 86 -8.57 0.26 -22.74
N LEU A 87 -7.70 0.74 -21.84
CA LEU A 87 -8.12 1.26 -20.54
C LEU A 87 -8.87 2.60 -20.70
N ASP A 88 -10.10 2.64 -20.20
CA ASP A 88 -10.88 3.88 -20.12
C ASP A 88 -10.38 4.73 -18.93
N LEU A 89 -9.69 5.81 -19.27
CA LEU A 89 -9.11 6.74 -18.29
C LEU A 89 -10.18 7.41 -17.42
N ASP A 90 -11.37 7.71 -17.94
CA ASP A 90 -12.44 8.33 -17.14
C ASP A 90 -12.97 7.34 -16.09
N ALA A 91 -13.19 6.08 -16.48
CA ALA A 91 -13.64 5.04 -15.54
C ALA A 91 -12.62 4.76 -14.42
N VAL A 92 -11.32 4.78 -14.75
CA VAL A 92 -10.23 4.61 -13.78
C VAL A 92 -10.19 5.80 -12.82
N THR A 93 -10.32 7.00 -13.35
CA THR A 93 -10.36 8.25 -12.60
C THR A 93 -11.47 8.23 -11.55
N THR A 94 -12.70 7.84 -11.93
CA THR A 94 -13.82 7.69 -10.99
C THR A 94 -13.57 6.64 -9.90
N ARG A 95 -12.92 5.51 -10.22
CA ARG A 95 -12.58 4.51 -9.21
C ARG A 95 -11.54 5.00 -8.21
N ILE A 96 -10.55 5.77 -8.66
CA ILE A 96 -9.56 6.40 -7.78
C ILE A 96 -10.25 7.39 -6.84
N GLU A 97 -11.17 8.22 -7.35
CA GLU A 97 -11.97 9.13 -6.52
C GLU A 97 -12.74 8.40 -5.42
N GLN A 98 -13.42 7.31 -5.79
CA GLN A 98 -14.16 6.47 -4.84
C GLN A 98 -13.25 5.85 -3.78
N ALA A 99 -12.09 5.32 -4.19
CA ALA A 99 -11.11 4.75 -3.28
C ALA A 99 -10.55 5.80 -2.30
N MET A 100 -10.24 7.00 -2.79
CA MET A 100 -9.77 8.11 -1.95
C MET A 100 -10.85 8.61 -0.98
N ALA A 101 -12.12 8.62 -1.39
CA ALA A 101 -13.24 8.99 -0.52
C ALA A 101 -13.51 7.94 0.57
N ALA A 102 -13.14 6.68 0.33
CA ALA A 102 -13.34 5.57 1.27
C ALA A 102 -12.24 5.46 2.34
N VAL A 103 -11.13 6.19 2.23
CA VAL A 103 -10.09 6.24 3.28
C VAL A 103 -10.56 7.21 4.37
N PRO A 104 -10.91 6.74 5.59
CA PRO A 104 -11.25 7.65 6.68
C PRO A 104 -10.04 8.52 7.01
N PRO A 105 -10.24 9.80 7.40
CA PRO A 105 -9.15 10.63 7.88
C PRO A 105 -8.48 9.87 9.03
N SER A 106 -7.17 9.62 8.92
CA SER A 106 -6.40 9.01 9.99
C SER A 106 -6.66 9.80 11.26
N VAL A 107 -7.27 9.12 12.25
CA VAL A 107 -7.36 9.63 13.61
C VAL A 107 -5.92 9.94 14.01
N GLN A 108 -5.64 11.23 14.25
CA GLN A 108 -4.37 11.65 14.81
C GLN A 108 -4.05 10.73 16.00
N PRO A 109 -2.80 10.27 16.19
CA PRO A 109 -2.47 9.54 17.40
C PRO A 109 -2.84 10.45 18.57
N SER A 110 -3.88 10.06 19.31
CA SER A 110 -4.30 10.72 20.53
C SER A 110 -3.06 10.90 21.39
N GLU A 111 -2.83 12.13 21.86
CA GLU A 111 -1.81 12.43 22.86
C GLU A 111 -1.76 11.30 23.91
N PRO A 112 -0.57 10.81 24.29
CA PRO A 112 -0.49 9.88 25.40
C PRO A 112 -1.16 10.52 26.61
N PRO A 113 -1.96 9.75 27.38
CA PRO A 113 -2.67 10.30 28.54
C PRO A 113 -1.65 11.00 29.46
N PRO A 114 -2.02 12.14 30.08
CA PRO A 114 -1.14 12.84 31.00
C PRO A 114 -0.64 11.84 32.04
N GLN A 115 0.67 11.66 32.10
CA GLN A 115 1.27 10.83 33.14
C GLN A 115 0.91 11.46 34.49
N PRO A 116 0.49 10.65 35.49
CA PRO A 116 0.28 11.18 36.83
C PRO A 116 1.59 11.83 37.31
N PRO A 117 1.52 12.92 38.09
CA PRO A 117 2.72 13.54 38.64
C PRO A 117 3.49 12.47 39.42
N VAL A 118 4.77 12.34 39.08
CA VAL A 118 5.72 11.57 39.87
C VAL A 118 5.90 12.39 41.15
N ASP A 119 5.31 11.93 42.25
CA ASP A 119 5.66 12.41 43.58
C ASP A 119 7.11 11.98 43.85
N ASP A 120 8.05 12.83 43.45
CA ASP A 120 9.42 12.82 43.95
C ASP A 120 9.40 13.39 45.38
N ASP A 121 8.83 12.62 46.31
CA ASP A 121 8.97 12.86 47.75
C ASP A 121 9.60 11.63 48.41
N GLU A 122 10.91 11.76 48.55
CA GLU A 122 11.72 11.46 49.73
C GLU A 122 11.30 10.32 50.68
N GLU A 123 12.34 9.53 51.00
CA GLU A 123 12.59 9.03 52.35
C GLU A 123 11.62 7.96 52.87
N PHE A 124 12.04 6.69 52.89
CA PHE A 124 11.98 5.85 54.10
C PHE A 124 12.63 4.47 53.86
N GLN A 125 13.65 4.19 54.67
CA GLN A 125 14.07 2.87 55.17
C GLN A 125 15.12 2.05 54.38
N ARG A 126 16.40 2.43 54.55
CA ARG A 126 17.42 1.46 55.03
C ARG A 126 17.20 1.26 56.55
N PRO A 127 17.69 0.20 57.24
CA PRO A 127 18.46 -1.00 56.85
C PRO A 127 17.63 -2.29 57.17
N ILE A 128 18.03 -3.55 57.01
CA ILE A 128 18.99 -4.36 57.79
C ILE A 128 19.11 -5.71 57.03
N MET A 129 20.30 -6.12 56.58
CA MET A 129 20.58 -7.55 56.45
C MET A 129 21.86 -7.87 57.22
N ARG A 130 21.64 -8.60 58.30
CA ARG A 130 22.61 -9.33 59.10
C ARG A 130 23.35 -10.37 58.26
N ASP A 131 24.64 -10.48 58.54
CA ASP A 131 25.47 -11.69 58.58
C ASP A 131 24.97 -12.93 57.81
N TYR A 132 25.70 -13.29 56.75
CA TYR A 132 25.99 -14.70 56.43
C TYR A 132 27.47 -14.87 56.04
N ARG A 133 28.23 -15.23 57.07
CA ARG A 133 29.42 -16.10 57.14
C ARG A 133 29.84 -16.82 55.85
N ASN A 134 31.14 -16.77 55.55
CA ASN A 134 31.97 -17.94 55.25
C ASN A 134 33.35 -17.76 55.89
#